data_AF-A0A7S1UGB2-F1
#
_entry.id   AF-A0A7S1UGB2-F1
#
_cell.length_a   1.000
_cell.length_b   1.000
_cell.length_c   1.000
_cell.angle_alpha   90.00
_cell.angle_beta   90.00
_cell.angle_gamma   90.00
#
_symmetry.space_group_name_H-M   'P 1'
#
loop_
_entity.id
_entity.type
_entity.pdbx_description
1 polymer ?
#
loop_
_entity_poly.entity_id
_entity_poly.type
_entity_poly.pdbx_seq_one_letter_code
_entity_poly.pdbx_strand_id
1 'polypeptide(L)'
;MQRLAPWLRRRPRVEPRLGLRPSSAAVDAELFPSTAHVLCADRDKLWHPYTSVAQPGPVWAVDAACGAEMKLEDGRILLDGMASWWCAVHGYNVPELNAAVEAQLKSTAHIMFG
;
A
#
# COMPACT_ATOMS: atom_id res chain seq x y z
N MET A 1 27.59 6.97 32.95
CA MET A 1 27.19 6.77 31.53
C MET A 1 25.97 5.85 31.48
N GLN A 2 24.75 6.40 31.41
CA GLN A 2 23.52 5.60 31.37
C GLN A 2 23.37 4.95 29.99
N ARG A 3 23.30 3.61 29.95
CA ARG A 3 23.02 2.85 28.72
C ARG A 3 21.54 3.05 28.35
N LEU A 4 21.27 3.53 27.15
CA LEU A 4 19.90 3.61 26.61
C LEU A 4 19.25 2.22 26.59
N ALA A 5 17.94 2.18 26.87
CA ALA A 5 17.17 0.94 26.84
C ALA A 5 17.21 0.29 25.43
N PRO A 6 17.13 -1.05 25.32
CA PRO A 6 17.28 -1.75 24.04
C PRO A 6 16.35 -1.27 22.91
N TRP A 7 15.14 -0.83 23.25
CA TRP A 7 14.14 -0.28 22.34
C TRP A 7 14.36 1.19 21.93
N LEU A 8 15.25 1.92 22.62
CA LEU A 8 15.68 3.27 22.24
C LEU A 8 16.86 3.26 21.27
N ARG A 9 17.43 2.09 20.96
CA ARG A 9 18.38 1.98 19.85
C ARG A 9 17.59 2.16 18.56
N ARG A 10 17.92 3.20 17.78
CA ARG A 10 17.39 3.35 16.42
C ARG A 10 17.59 2.01 15.71
N ARG A 11 16.49 1.37 15.30
CA ARG A 11 16.59 0.21 14.42
C ARG A 11 17.36 0.66 13.17
N PRO A 12 18.26 -0.18 12.61
CA PRO A 12 18.86 0.13 11.33
C PRO A 12 17.74 0.50 10.36
N ARG A 13 17.91 1.64 9.67
CA ARG A 13 16.98 2.08 8.64
C ARG A 13 16.84 0.90 7.67
N VAL A 14 15.67 0.28 7.65
CA VAL A 14 15.33 -0.67 6.59
C VAL A 14 15.29 0.20 5.34
N GLU A 15 16.29 0.04 4.47
CA GLU A 15 16.29 0.67 3.16
C GLU A 15 14.96 0.32 2.49
N PRO A 16 14.14 1.31 2.08
CA PRO A 16 12.87 1.04 1.43
C PRO A 16 13.17 0.28 0.15
N ARG A 17 12.81 -1.00 0.11
CA ARG A 17 12.87 -1.78 -1.13
C ARG A 17 11.65 -1.45 -2.00
N LEU A 18 11.42 -0.17 -2.28
CA LEU A 18 10.50 0.28 -3.34
C LEU A 18 10.98 -0.18 -4.74
N GLY A 19 12.20 -0.75 -4.82
CA GLY A 19 12.75 -1.46 -5.98
C GLY A 19 12.48 -2.97 -6.04
N LEU A 20 11.74 -3.56 -5.09
CA LEU A 20 11.12 -4.87 -5.34
C LEU A 20 10.04 -4.65 -6.40
N ARG A 21 10.13 -5.40 -7.50
CA ARG A 21 9.31 -5.23 -8.70
C ARG A 21 7.84 -4.94 -8.34
N PRO A 22 7.19 -3.97 -8.99
CA PRO A 22 5.74 -3.90 -8.89
C PRO A 22 5.17 -5.24 -9.35
N SER A 23 4.06 -5.66 -8.76
CA SER A 23 3.27 -6.78 -9.27
C SER A 23 2.92 -6.59 -10.76
N SER A 24 2.98 -5.36 -11.27
CA SER A 24 2.74 -5.01 -12.67
C SER A 24 3.81 -5.53 -13.65
N ALA A 25 5.04 -5.81 -13.21
CA ALA A 25 6.11 -6.24 -14.12
C ALA A 25 5.93 -7.66 -14.69
N ALA A 26 4.95 -8.43 -14.19
CA ALA A 26 4.64 -9.78 -14.64
C ALA A 26 3.21 -9.94 -15.20
N VAL A 27 2.46 -8.85 -15.30
CA VAL A 27 1.11 -8.87 -15.92
C VAL A 27 1.18 -8.17 -17.26
N ASP A 28 0.66 -8.84 -18.29
CA ASP A 28 0.75 -8.38 -19.67
C ASP A 28 0.18 -6.97 -19.81
N ALA A 29 1.02 -6.01 -20.24
CA ALA A 29 0.62 -4.62 -20.44
C ALA A 29 -0.52 -4.46 -21.48
N GLU A 30 -0.78 -5.51 -22.28
CA GLU A 30 -1.91 -5.54 -23.22
C GLU A 30 -3.25 -5.88 -22.55
N LEU A 31 -3.24 -6.45 -21.34
CA LEU A 31 -4.46 -6.84 -20.61
C LEU A 31 -4.95 -5.75 -19.64
N PHE A 32 -4.12 -4.77 -19.28
CA PHE A 32 -4.45 -3.77 -18.27
C PHE A 32 -4.58 -2.36 -18.85
N PRO A 33 -5.65 -1.61 -18.51
CA PRO A 33 -5.83 -0.23 -18.95
C PRO A 33 -4.74 0.68 -18.38
N SER A 34 -4.41 1.76 -19.11
CA SER A 34 -3.47 2.77 -18.63
C SER A 34 -3.98 3.44 -17.35
N THR A 35 -3.06 3.95 -16.51
CA THR A 35 -3.39 4.68 -15.28
C THR A 35 -4.36 5.84 -15.53
N ALA A 36 -4.21 6.55 -16.66
CA ALA A 36 -5.13 7.62 -17.05
C ALA A 36 -6.56 7.10 -17.31
N HIS A 37 -6.70 5.95 -17.96
CA HIS A 37 -8.00 5.32 -18.16
C HIS A 37 -8.60 4.87 -16.81
N VAL A 38 -7.82 4.25 -15.92
CA VAL A 38 -8.29 3.87 -14.59
C VAL A 38 -8.78 5.07 -13.80
N LEU A 39 -8.04 6.18 -13.77
CA LEU A 39 -8.44 7.39 -13.04
C LEU A 39 -9.69 8.05 -13.63
N CYS A 40 -9.89 8.00 -14.95
CA CYS A 40 -11.13 8.45 -15.57
C CYS A 40 -12.31 7.58 -15.12
N ALA A 41 -12.13 6.25 -15.11
CA ALA A 41 -13.17 5.33 -14.66
C ALA A 41 -13.47 5.47 -13.17
N ASP A 42 -12.45 5.69 -12.33
CA ASP A 42 -12.58 5.97 -10.90
C ASP A 42 -13.47 7.20 -10.67
N ARG A 43 -13.14 8.32 -11.31
CA ARG A 43 -13.88 9.58 -11.18
C ARG A 43 -15.37 9.43 -11.51
N ASP A 44 -15.68 8.64 -12.54
CA ASP A 44 -17.03 8.55 -13.08
C ASP A 44 -17.86 7.43 -12.43
N LYS A 45 -17.23 6.48 -11.71
CA LYS A 45 -17.89 5.25 -11.24
C LYS A 45 -17.67 4.91 -9.77
N LEU A 46 -16.66 5.47 -9.10
CA LEU A 46 -16.32 5.14 -7.72
C LEU A 46 -16.67 6.29 -6.78
N TRP A 47 -17.37 5.96 -5.70
CA TRP A 47 -17.64 6.91 -4.62
C TRP A 47 -16.55 6.80 -3.56
N HIS A 48 -15.73 7.85 -3.44
CA HIS A 48 -14.74 7.97 -2.37
C HIS A 48 -15.36 8.48 -1.06
N PRO A 49 -14.97 7.93 0.10
CA PRO A 49 -15.49 8.37 1.39
C PRO A 49 -15.35 9.87 1.61
N TYR A 50 -16.43 10.52 2.07
CA TYR A 50 -16.49 11.96 2.33
C TYR A 50 -16.11 12.86 1.13
N THR A 51 -16.27 12.37 -0.10
CA THR A 51 -16.11 13.20 -1.32
C THR A 51 -17.46 13.53 -1.95
N SER A 52 -17.49 14.61 -2.74
CA SER A 52 -18.67 14.96 -3.54
C SER A 52 -18.81 14.00 -4.72
N VAL A 53 -19.99 13.39 -4.85
CA VAL A 53 -20.31 12.54 -6.01
C VAL A 53 -20.45 13.38 -7.30
N ALA A 54 -20.90 14.63 -7.18
CA ALA A 54 -21.12 15.49 -8.35
C ALA A 54 -19.82 16.15 -8.85
N GLN A 55 -18.88 16.42 -7.94
CA GLN A 55 -17.62 17.11 -8.22
C GLN A 55 -16.50 16.50 -7.36
N PRO A 56 -16.07 15.26 -7.66
CA PRO A 56 -15.01 14.60 -6.91
C PRO A 56 -13.69 15.38 -7.03
N GLY A 57 -12.92 15.40 -5.94
CA GLY A 57 -11.60 16.01 -5.91
C GLY A 57 -10.54 15.19 -6.65
N PRO A 58 -9.29 15.67 -6.72
CA PRO A 58 -8.20 14.89 -7.29
C PRO A 58 -7.94 13.62 -6.48
N VAL A 59 -7.63 12.53 -7.18
CA VAL A 59 -7.17 11.25 -6.61
C VAL A 59 -5.79 10.92 -7.16
N TRP A 60 -4.99 10.21 -6.36
CA TRP A 60 -3.62 9.84 -6.73
C TRP A 60 -3.51 8.33 -6.87
N ALA A 61 -3.05 7.85 -8.01
CA ALA A 61 -2.77 6.45 -8.23
C ALA A 61 -1.47 6.05 -7.51
N VAL A 62 -1.59 5.14 -6.55
CA VAL A 62 -0.47 4.57 -5.79
C VAL A 62 -0.04 3.26 -6.47
N ASP A 63 1.24 3.16 -6.86
CA ASP A 63 1.82 1.96 -7.50
C ASP A 63 2.30 0.95 -6.45
N ALA A 64 3.00 1.44 -5.41
CA ALA A 64 3.57 0.58 -4.38
C ALA A 64 3.68 1.28 -3.03
N ALA A 65 3.77 0.51 -1.95
CA ALA A 65 4.08 1.03 -0.62
C ALA A 65 4.98 0.05 0.15
N CYS A 66 5.94 0.56 0.93
CA CYS A 66 6.86 -0.22 1.74
C CYS A 66 7.30 0.58 2.98
N GLY A 67 7.29 -0.05 4.16
CA GLY A 67 7.59 0.66 5.39
C GLY A 67 6.57 1.78 5.61
N ALA A 68 7.02 3.03 5.78
CA ALA A 68 6.14 4.19 5.91
C ALA A 68 6.04 5.01 4.60
N GLU A 69 6.51 4.49 3.46
CA GLU A 69 6.55 5.23 2.20
C GLU A 69 5.58 4.62 1.17
N MET A 70 5.01 5.49 0.33
CA MET A 70 4.25 5.12 -0.86
C MET A 70 4.86 5.75 -2.11
N LYS A 71 4.85 5.02 -3.22
CA LYS A 71 5.27 5.47 -4.55
C LYS A 71 4.04 5.64 -5.42
N LEU A 72 3.87 6.83 -6.00
CA LEU A 72 2.82 7.12 -6.97
C LEU A 72 3.23 6.63 -8.36
N GLU A 73 2.23 6.44 -9.23
CA GLU A 73 2.42 6.09 -10.65
C GLU A 73 3.28 7.10 -11.42
N ASP A 74 3.31 8.37 -11.00
CA ASP A 74 4.17 9.41 -11.59
C ASP A 74 5.61 9.43 -11.04
N GLY A 75 5.96 8.45 -10.20
CA GLY A 75 7.29 8.26 -9.63
C GLY A 75 7.58 9.04 -8.35
N ARG A 76 6.66 9.91 -7.88
CA ARG A 76 6.83 10.57 -6.58
C ARG A 76 6.80 9.56 -5.43
N ILE A 77 7.65 9.78 -4.43
CA ILE A 77 7.65 9.01 -3.18
C ILE A 77 7.17 9.92 -2.06
N LEU A 78 6.16 9.46 -1.31
CA LEU A 78 5.55 10.18 -0.21
C LEU A 78 5.75 9.39 1.08
N LEU A 79 6.04 10.09 2.18
CA LEU A 79 5.91 9.53 3.52
C LEU A 79 4.43 9.51 3.90
N ASP A 80 3.90 8.34 4.29
CA ASP A 80 2.54 8.22 4.79
C ASP A 80 2.44 8.69 6.24
N GLY A 81 1.81 9.86 6.42
CA GLY A 81 1.49 10.42 7.75
C GLY A 81 0.15 9.97 8.33
N MET A 82 -0.66 9.23 7.57
CA MET A 82 -2.02 8.85 7.94
C MET A 82 -2.13 7.40 8.41
N ALA A 83 -1.16 6.56 8.05
CA ALA A 83 -1.14 5.12 8.33
C ALA A 83 -2.43 4.43 7.86
N SER A 84 -2.92 4.76 6.65
CA SER A 84 -4.21 4.29 6.10
C SER A 84 -5.34 4.36 7.13
N TRP A 85 -5.63 5.58 7.61
CA TRP A 85 -6.56 5.83 8.71
C TRP A 85 -6.23 5.01 9.96
N TRP A 86 -5.01 5.17 10.46
CA TRP A 86 -4.53 4.59 11.73
C TRP A 86 -4.41 3.05 11.73
N CYS A 87 -4.73 2.36 10.64
CA CYS A 87 -4.73 0.90 10.56
C CYS A 87 -3.36 0.29 10.25
N ALA A 88 -2.54 0.96 9.43
CA ALA A 88 -1.25 0.44 8.96
C ALA A 88 -0.11 0.66 9.97
N VAL A 89 -0.31 0.22 11.23
CA VAL A 89 0.62 0.48 12.35
C VAL A 89 2.02 -0.13 12.17
N HIS A 90 2.13 -1.18 11.34
CA HIS A 90 3.39 -1.82 11.01
C HIS A 90 4.00 -1.31 9.68
N GLY A 91 3.35 -0.33 9.05
CA GLY A 91 3.67 0.09 7.70
C GLY A 91 3.20 -0.89 6.64
N TYR A 92 3.68 -0.70 5.43
CA TYR A 92 3.28 -1.43 4.23
C TYR A 92 4.28 -2.51 3.83
N ASN A 93 3.78 -3.55 3.17
CA ASN A 93 4.57 -4.64 2.61
C ASN A 93 5.49 -5.35 3.63
N VAL A 94 4.93 -5.66 4.80
CA VAL A 94 5.63 -6.34 5.90
C VAL A 94 5.78 -7.84 5.55
N PRO A 95 7.01 -8.37 5.39
CA PRO A 95 7.23 -9.74 4.92
C PRO A 95 6.50 -10.81 5.74
N GLU A 96 6.50 -10.66 7.07
CA GLU A 96 5.86 -11.58 8.00
C GLU A 96 4.34 -11.59 7.84
N LEU A 97 3.72 -10.42 7.61
CA LEU A 97 2.27 -10.30 7.41
C LEU A 97 1.85 -10.88 6.05
N ASN A 98 2.59 -10.55 4.99
CA ASN A 98 2.32 -11.08 3.66
C ASN A 98 2.43 -12.61 3.63
N ALA A 99 3.48 -13.17 4.22
CA ALA A 99 3.68 -14.61 4.30
C ALA A 99 2.55 -15.31 5.09
N ALA A 100 2.09 -14.71 6.19
CA ALA A 100 0.98 -15.25 6.98
C ALA A 100 -0.34 -15.27 6.19
N VAL A 101 -0.64 -14.18 5.46
CA VAL A 101 -1.84 -14.10 4.60
C VAL A 101 -1.77 -15.14 3.48
N GLU A 102 -0.65 -15.25 2.76
CA GLU A 102 -0.48 -16.24 1.70
C GLU A 102 -0.63 -17.67 2.21
N ALA A 103 -0.05 -18.00 3.36
CA ALA A 103 -0.16 -19.32 3.98
C ALA A 103 -1.60 -19.66 4.33
N GLN A 104 -2.33 -18.72 4.95
CA GLN A 104 -3.73 -18.93 5.31
C GLN A 104 -4.64 -19.05 4.09
N LEU A 105 -4.44 -18.20 3.07
CA LEU A 105 -5.20 -18.26 1.81
C LEU A 105 -5.05 -19.60 1.09
N LYS A 106 -3.86 -20.21 1.13
CA LYS A 106 -3.60 -21.55 0.58
C LYS A 106 -4.27 -22.67 1.37
N SER A 107 -4.56 -22.45 2.66
CA SER A 107 -5.19 -23.44 3.54
C SER A 107 -6.71 -23.31 3.54
N THR A 108 -7.24 -22.17 3.99
CA THR A 108 -8.67 -21.87 4.02
C THR A 108 -8.86 -20.36 4.10
N ALA A 109 -9.42 -19.76 3.04
CA ALA A 109 -9.63 -18.30 3.00
C ALA A 109 -10.68 -17.83 4.02
N HIS A 110 -11.73 -18.62 4.23
CA HIS A 110 -12.81 -18.27 5.14
C HIS A 110 -13.62 -19.51 5.56
N ILE A 111 -14.09 -19.51 6.79
CA ILE A 111 -15.11 -20.41 7.33
C ILE A 111 -15.91 -19.62 8.37
N MET A 112 -17.22 -19.89 8.49
CA MET A 112 -18.05 -19.30 9.54
C MET A 112 -17.59 -19.81 10.91
N PHE A 113 -17.29 -18.87 11.83
CA PHE A 113 -16.99 -19.17 13.22
C PHE A 113 -18.29 -19.03 14.02
N GLY A 114 -18.81 -20.17 14.50
CA GLY A 114 -20.11 -20.26 15.18
C GLY A 114 -20.12 -19.66 16.58
#